data_AF-A0A9Q0F350-F1
#
_entry.id   AF-A0A9Q0F350-F1
#
_cell.length_a   1.000
_cell.length_b   1.000
_cell.length_c   1.000
_cell.angle_alpha   90.00
_cell.angle_beta   90.00
_cell.angle_gamma   90.00
#
_symmetry.space_group_name_H-M   'P 1'
#
loop_
_entity.id
_entity.type
_entity.pdbx_description
1 polymer ?
#
loop_
_entity_poly.entity_id
_entity_poly.type
_entity_poly.pdbx_seq_one_letter_code
_entity_poly.pdbx_strand_id
1 'polypeptide(L)'
;MTLVHQWLQEVHATIAFHPVFLSVFLLLSLLYLLKRLNKDKLNLPPSPPRLPIIGNLHQLSKLLNRCLLTLSEKYGPLRLLHLGQVPTLIVSSAEVAEKITKTHDVAFSGRPQTRATSVFSFGCIKLRLSIW
;
A
#
# COMPACT_ATOMS: atom_id res chain seq x y z
N MET A 1 -33.37 41.78 25.39
CA MET A 1 -33.16 41.77 23.93
C MET A 1 -31.84 41.11 23.51
N THR A 2 -30.77 41.23 24.31
CA THR A 2 -29.45 40.61 24.01
C THR A 2 -29.43 39.08 24.14
N LEU A 3 -30.12 38.51 25.14
CA LEU A 3 -30.16 37.06 25.36
C LEU A 3 -30.83 36.27 24.23
N VAL A 4 -31.88 36.81 23.62
CA VAL A 4 -32.55 36.18 22.47
C VAL A 4 -31.63 36.18 21.25
N HIS A 5 -30.89 37.27 21.03
CA HIS A 5 -29.91 37.35 19.95
C HIS A 5 -28.74 36.39 20.14
N GLN A 6 -28.27 36.24 21.38
CA GLN A 6 -27.20 35.30 21.71
C GLN A 6 -27.64 33.85 21.52
N TRP A 7 -28.86 33.51 21.96
CA TRP A 7 -29.44 32.19 21.76
C TRP A 7 -29.63 31.86 20.27
N LEU A 8 -30.08 32.83 19.46
CA LEU A 8 -30.24 32.64 18.01
C LEU A 8 -28.89 32.34 17.32
N GLN A 9 -27.82 33.02 17.73
CA GLN A 9 -26.48 32.80 17.20
C GLN A 9 -25.94 31.40 17.52
N GLU A 10 -26.21 30.90 18.73
CA GLU A 10 -25.75 29.58 19.18
C GLU A 10 -26.49 28.43 18.47
N VAL A 11 -27.79 28.60 18.24
CA VAL A 11 -28.61 27.67 17.45
C VAL A 11 -28.18 27.66 15.98
N HIS A 12 -27.94 28.82 15.37
CA HIS A 12 -27.44 28.88 13.99
C HIS A 12 -26.05 28.28 13.85
N ALA A 13 -25.17 28.49 14.83
CA ALA A 13 -23.83 27.92 14.83
C ALA A 13 -23.89 26.38 14.90
N THR A 14 -24.65 25.81 15.84
CA THR A 14 -24.80 24.35 15.97
C THR A 14 -25.42 23.69 14.72
N ILE A 15 -26.44 24.32 14.13
CA ILE A 15 -27.06 23.84 12.88
C ILE A 15 -26.10 23.95 11.69
N ALA A 16 -25.24 24.97 11.64
CA ALA A 16 -24.26 25.16 10.55
C ALA A 16 -23.02 24.25 10.68
N PHE A 17 -22.59 23.91 11.90
CA PHE A 17 -21.43 23.03 12.09
C PHE A 17 -21.65 21.62 11.51
N HIS A 18 -22.82 21.03 11.74
CA HIS A 18 -23.12 19.66 11.32
C HIS A 18 -23.06 19.41 9.79
N PRO A 19 -23.67 20.24 8.91
CA PRO A 19 -23.58 20.07 7.47
C PRO A 19 -22.20 20.41 6.91
N VAL A 20 -21.42 21.30 7.56
CA VAL A 20 -20.05 21.62 7.14
C VAL A 20 -19.14 20.41 7.33
N PHE A 21 -19.20 19.72 8.48
CA PHE A 21 -18.43 18.49 8.69
C PHE A 21 -18.80 17.38 7.69
N LEU A 22 -20.10 17.20 7.43
CA LEU A 22 -20.57 16.22 6.45
C LEU A 22 -20.09 16.58 5.03
N SER A 23 -20.16 17.85 4.65
CA SER A 23 -19.68 18.34 3.35
C SER A 23 -18.17 18.11 3.17
N VAL A 24 -17.37 18.43 4.20
CA VAL A 24 -15.91 18.18 4.17
C VAL A 24 -15.61 16.69 4.09
N PHE A 25 -16.32 15.85 4.84
CA PHE A 25 -16.16 14.40 4.79
C PHE A 25 -16.50 13.83 3.40
N LEU A 26 -17.63 14.25 2.82
CA LEU A 26 -18.03 13.84 1.48
C LEU A 26 -17.04 14.31 0.41
N LEU A 27 -16.53 15.54 0.52
CA LEU A 27 -15.51 16.08 -0.38
C LEU A 27 -14.22 15.26 -0.30
N LEU A 28 -13.73 14.98 0.91
CA LEU A 28 -12.52 14.16 1.12
C LEU A 28 -12.71 12.73 0.58
N SER A 29 -13.87 12.13 0.82
CA SER A 29 -14.23 10.80 0.29
C SER A 29 -14.26 10.80 -1.23
N LEU A 30 -14.91 11.80 -1.85
CA LEU A 30 -14.96 11.94 -3.30
C LEU A 30 -13.57 12.14 -3.91
N LEU A 31 -12.73 13.01 -3.33
CA LEU A 31 -11.34 13.21 -3.77
C LEU A 31 -10.51 11.93 -3.66
N TYR A 32 -10.70 11.15 -2.59
CA TYR A 32 -10.04 9.86 -2.41
C TYR A 32 -10.49 8.83 -3.46
N LEU A 33 -11.79 8.78 -3.76
CA LEU A 33 -12.35 7.92 -4.81
C LEU A 33 -11.85 8.32 -6.19
N LEU A 34 -11.87 9.62 -6.52
CA LEU A 34 -11.33 10.15 -7.78
C LEU A 34 -9.85 9.82 -7.95
N LYS A 35 -9.03 9.96 -6.90
CA LYS A 35 -7.62 9.53 -6.93
C LYS A 35 -7.47 8.02 -7.14
N ARG A 36 -8.39 7.21 -6.62
CA ARG A 36 -8.39 5.76 -6.84
C ARG A 36 -8.77 5.39 -8.27
N LEU A 37 -9.71 6.11 -8.85
CA LEU A 37 -10.18 5.92 -10.23
C LEU A 37 -9.16 6.43 -11.26
N ASN A 38 -8.45 7.51 -10.92
CA ASN A 38 -7.42 8.11 -11.77
C ASN A 38 -6.06 7.38 -11.69
N LYS A 39 -6.04 6.15 -11.15
CA LYS A 39 -4.88 5.28 -11.36
C LYS A 39 -4.96 4.83 -12.81
N ASP A 40 -3.99 5.28 -13.59
CA ASP A 40 -3.82 4.87 -14.98
C ASP A 40 -4.07 3.36 -15.12
N LYS A 41 -4.84 2.98 -16.16
CA LYS A 41 -4.98 1.59 -16.60
C LYS A 41 -3.64 1.14 -17.21
N LEU A 42 -2.59 1.16 -16.40
CA LEU A 42 -1.37 0.43 -16.70
C LEU A 42 -1.79 -1.04 -16.85
N ASN A 43 -1.19 -1.73 -17.82
CA ASN A 43 -1.35 -3.17 -18.01
C ASN A 43 -0.66 -3.89 -16.84
N LEU A 44 -1.22 -3.71 -15.64
CA LEU A 44 -0.74 -4.31 -14.42
C LEU A 44 -1.15 -5.77 -14.44
N PRO A 45 -0.27 -6.66 -13.97
CA PRO A 45 -0.63 -8.04 -13.82
C PRO A 45 -1.79 -8.17 -12.83
N PRO A 46 -2.60 -9.24 -12.94
CA PRO A 46 -3.78 -9.43 -12.10
C PRO A 46 -3.42 -9.30 -10.61
N SER A 47 -4.21 -8.51 -9.88
CA SER A 47 -4.03 -8.27 -8.45
C SER A 47 -5.18 -8.91 -7.66
N PRO A 48 -4.89 -9.69 -6.60
CA PRO A 48 -5.91 -10.16 -5.68
C PRO A 48 -6.63 -8.99 -4.99
N PRO A 49 -7.88 -9.19 -4.51
CA PRO A 49 -8.61 -8.18 -3.76
C PRO A 49 -7.81 -7.66 -2.56
N ARG A 50 -7.82 -6.34 -2.35
CA ARG A 50 -7.01 -5.65 -1.34
C ARG A 50 -7.87 -4.92 -0.32
N LEU A 51 -7.45 -4.95 0.94
CA LEU A 51 -8.06 -4.13 2.00
C LEU A 51 -7.51 -2.70 1.98
N PRO A 52 -8.27 -1.70 2.44
CA PRO A 52 -7.74 -0.36 2.69
C PRO A 52 -6.60 -0.43 3.72
N ILE A 53 -5.56 0.39 3.55
CA ILE A 53 -4.38 0.53 4.43
C ILE A 53 -3.47 -0.71 4.46
N ILE A 54 -3.98 -1.89 4.79
CA ILE A 54 -3.21 -3.14 4.97
C ILE A 54 -2.86 -3.82 3.63
N GLY A 55 -3.65 -3.58 2.58
CA GLY A 55 -3.43 -4.21 1.27
C GLY A 55 -3.69 -5.72 1.29
N ASN A 56 -2.77 -6.50 0.72
CA ASN A 56 -2.78 -7.97 0.63
C ASN A 56 -2.01 -8.65 1.77
N LEU A 57 -1.48 -7.92 2.76
CA LEU A 57 -0.77 -8.52 3.90
C LEU A 57 -1.64 -9.54 4.65
N HIS A 58 -2.95 -9.32 4.71
CA HIS A 58 -3.90 -10.24 5.34
C HIS A 58 -3.96 -11.63 4.67
N GLN A 59 -3.50 -11.75 3.43
CA GLN A 59 -3.44 -13.02 2.69
C GLN A 59 -2.13 -13.77 2.97
N LEU A 60 -1.10 -13.09 3.48
CA LEU A 60 0.20 -13.67 3.78
C LEU A 60 0.19 -14.30 5.18
N SER A 61 0.28 -15.62 5.22
CA SER A 61 0.38 -16.38 6.48
C SER A 61 1.84 -16.51 6.94
N LYS A 62 2.06 -17.10 8.14
CA LYS A 62 3.41 -17.39 8.68
C LYS A 62 4.30 -18.17 7.70
N LEU A 63 3.71 -18.96 6.81
CA LEU A 63 4.42 -19.70 5.76
C LEU A 63 4.36 -18.93 4.44
N LEU A 64 5.19 -17.89 4.32
CA LEU A 64 5.23 -17.00 3.16
C LEU A 64 5.38 -17.78 1.85
N ASN A 65 6.36 -18.69 1.76
CA ASN A 65 6.61 -19.49 0.55
C ASN A 65 5.37 -20.29 0.11
N ARG A 66 4.66 -20.91 1.06
CA ARG A 66 3.45 -21.70 0.75
C ARG A 66 2.30 -20.81 0.29
N CYS A 67 2.08 -19.69 0.97
CA CYS A 67 1.09 -18.71 0.56
C CYS A 67 1.39 -18.16 -0.85
N LEU A 68 2.66 -17.84 -1.14
CA LEU A 68 3.07 -17.34 -2.44
C LEU A 68 2.86 -18.35 -3.55
N LEU A 69 3.09 -19.65 -3.28
CA LEU A 69 2.80 -20.74 -4.20
C LEU A 69 1.30 -20.83 -4.50
N THR A 70 0.45 -20.91 -3.47
CA THR A 70 -1.02 -20.98 -3.65
C THR A 70 -1.57 -19.78 -4.42
N LEU A 71 -1.03 -18.58 -4.15
CA LEU A 71 -1.40 -17.39 -4.90
C LEU A 71 -0.86 -17.43 -6.35
N SER A 72 0.29 -18.05 -6.62
CA SER A 72 0.80 -18.25 -7.97
C SER A 72 -0.07 -19.24 -8.76
N GLU A 73 -0.53 -20.32 -8.12
CA GLU A 73 -1.45 -21.29 -8.73
C GLU A 73 -2.79 -20.63 -9.09
N LYS A 74 -3.29 -19.72 -8.24
CA LYS A 74 -4.58 -19.06 -8.43
C LYS A 74 -4.57 -17.88 -9.40
N TYR A 75 -3.50 -17.07 -9.40
CA TYR A 75 -3.45 -15.81 -10.15
C TYR A 75 -2.39 -15.81 -11.28
N GLY A 76 -1.60 -16.87 -11.40
CA GLY A 76 -0.57 -17.02 -12.41
C GLY A 76 0.85 -16.65 -11.94
N PRO A 77 1.84 -16.84 -12.83
CA PRO A 77 3.27 -16.72 -12.51
C PRO A 77 3.77 -15.28 -12.34
N LEU A 78 2.97 -14.28 -12.73
CA LEU A 78 3.27 -12.86 -12.61
C LEU A 78 2.06 -12.15 -12.02
N ARG A 79 2.21 -11.58 -10.82
CA ARG A 79 1.08 -10.97 -10.09
C ARG A 79 1.53 -9.83 -9.19
N LEU A 80 0.67 -8.82 -9.05
CA LEU A 80 0.93 -7.67 -8.21
C LEU A 80 0.23 -7.84 -6.85
N LEU A 81 1.00 -7.75 -5.77
CA LEU A 81 0.47 -7.64 -4.40
C LEU A 81 0.69 -6.24 -3.85
N HIS A 82 -0.08 -5.85 -2.84
CA HIS A 82 0.18 -4.64 -2.06
C HIS A 82 0.54 -5.00 -0.63
N LEU A 83 1.79 -4.78 -0.23
CA LEU A 83 2.23 -4.95 1.14
C LEU A 83 1.99 -3.63 1.89
N GLY A 84 0.80 -3.49 2.48
CA GLY A 84 0.33 -2.19 2.98
C GLY A 84 0.01 -1.24 1.83
N GLN A 85 0.74 -0.12 1.78
CA GLN A 85 0.65 0.86 0.69
C GLN A 85 1.67 0.65 -0.43
N VAL A 86 2.62 -0.28 -0.26
CA VAL A 86 3.70 -0.54 -1.22
C VAL A 86 3.26 -1.59 -2.24
N PRO A 87 3.20 -1.28 -3.55
CA PRO A 87 2.99 -2.29 -4.59
C PRO A 87 4.24 -3.18 -4.70
N THR A 88 4.05 -4.48 -4.81
CA THR A 88 5.09 -5.50 -4.83
C THR A 88 4.78 -6.51 -5.94
N LEU A 89 5.64 -6.54 -6.95
CA LEU A 89 5.53 -7.50 -8.04
C LEU A 89 6.11 -8.85 -7.60
N ILE A 90 5.32 -9.91 -7.75
CA ILE A 90 5.75 -11.28 -7.41
C ILE A 90 5.86 -12.08 -8.70
N VAL A 91 7.04 -12.69 -8.85
CA VAL A 91 7.39 -13.54 -9.98
C VAL A 91 7.63 -14.94 -9.45
N SER A 92 6.87 -15.91 -9.95
CA SER A 92 6.92 -17.31 -9.51
C SER A 92 7.42 -18.26 -10.60
N SER A 93 7.76 -17.75 -11.79
CA SER A 93 8.36 -18.52 -12.89
C SER A 93 9.78 -18.02 -13.17
N ALA A 94 10.71 -18.95 -13.35
CA ALA A 94 12.10 -18.66 -13.71
C ALA A 94 12.22 -17.95 -15.07
N GLU A 95 11.43 -18.38 -16.07
CA GLU A 95 11.43 -17.78 -17.41
C GLU A 95 11.00 -16.30 -17.36
N VAL A 96 9.97 -16.00 -16.57
CA VAL A 96 9.47 -14.63 -16.40
C VAL A 96 10.47 -13.79 -15.62
N ALA A 97 11.11 -14.35 -14.59
CA ALA A 97 12.13 -13.66 -13.81
C ALA A 97 13.36 -13.33 -14.67
N GLU A 98 13.81 -14.27 -15.51
CA GLU A 98 14.91 -14.05 -16.44
C GLU A 98 14.58 -12.95 -17.44
N LYS A 99 13.38 -12.97 -18.04
CA LYS A 99 12.95 -11.95 -19.00
C LYS A 99 12.88 -10.56 -18.36
N ILE A 100 12.33 -10.45 -17.14
CA ILE A 100 12.26 -9.17 -16.41
C ILE A 100 13.65 -8.67 -16.06
N THR A 101 14.52 -9.55 -15.54
CA THR A 101 15.87 -9.19 -15.12
C THR A 101 16.73 -8.77 -16.31
N LYS A 102 16.63 -9.45 -17.47
CA LYS A 102 17.34 -9.04 -18.68
C LYS A 102 16.84 -7.73 -19.28
N THR A 103 15.54 -7.47 -19.21
CA THR A 103 14.93 -6.28 -19.84
C THR A 103 15.02 -5.04 -18.93
N HIS A 104 15.02 -5.23 -17.61
CA HIS A 104 14.95 -4.16 -16.61
C HIS A 104 15.95 -4.37 -15.46
N ASP A 105 17.19 -4.75 -15.77
CA ASP A 105 18.23 -5.07 -14.78
C ASP A 105 18.50 -3.90 -13.81
N VAL A 106 18.61 -2.67 -14.33
CA VAL A 106 18.88 -1.47 -13.53
C VAL A 106 17.77 -1.24 -12.52
N ALA A 107 16.50 -1.39 -12.92
CA ALA A 107 15.35 -1.18 -12.03
C ALA A 107 15.25 -2.24 -10.93
N PHE A 108 15.67 -3.49 -11.21
CA PHE A 108 15.64 -4.61 -10.25
C PHE A 108 16.93 -4.77 -9.44
N SER A 109 18.03 -4.13 -9.84
CA SER A 109 19.31 -4.17 -9.13
C SER A 109 19.31 -3.39 -7.80
N GLY A 110 18.34 -2.48 -7.62
CA GLY A 110 18.21 -1.65 -6.43
C GLY A 110 17.83 -2.47 -5.19
N ARG A 111 18.64 -2.39 -4.13
CA ARG A 111 18.29 -2.94 -2.81
C ARG A 111 17.43 -1.92 -2.04
N PRO A 112 16.17 -2.21 -1.70
CA PRO A 112 15.32 -1.27 -0.99
C PRO A 112 15.90 -0.98 0.40
N GLN A 113 16.31 0.28 0.61
CA GLN A 113 16.80 0.75 1.90
C GLN A 113 15.61 0.99 2.83
N THR A 114 15.24 -0.04 3.58
CA THR A 114 14.24 0.04 4.64
C THR A 114 14.87 0.45 5.98
N ARG A 115 14.08 0.98 6.91
CA ARG A 115 14.53 1.22 8.30
C ARG A 115 15.09 -0.05 8.96
N ALA A 116 14.56 -1.22 8.60
CA ALA A 116 15.12 -2.50 9.03
C ALA A 116 16.53 -2.70 8.46
N THR A 117 16.75 -2.47 7.16
CA THR A 117 18.10 -2.59 6.58
C THR A 117 19.08 -1.60 7.19
N SER A 118 18.70 -0.38 7.56
CA SER A 118 19.63 0.52 8.25
C SER A 118 20.02 -0.02 9.62
N VAL A 119 19.07 -0.56 10.40
CA VAL A 119 19.36 -1.16 11.71
C VAL A 119 20.21 -2.42 11.58
N PHE A 120 19.90 -3.30 10.63
CA PHE A 120 20.68 -4.52 10.37
C PHE A 120 22.06 -4.22 9.77
N SER A 121 22.19 -3.25 8.86
CA SER A 121 23.48 -2.92 8.22
C SER A 121 24.47 -2.26 9.18
N PHE A 122 23.99 -1.50 10.18
CA PHE A 122 24.86 -0.98 11.25
C PHE A 122 25.31 -2.07 12.25
N GLY A 123 24.60 -3.20 12.33
CA GLY A 123 25.01 -4.36 13.16
C GLY A 123 25.80 -5.44 12.41
N CYS A 124 25.50 -5.70 11.13
CA CYS A 124 26.02 -6.84 10.38
C CYS A 124 27.35 -6.61 9.66
N ILE A 125 27.82 -5.37 9.49
CA ILE A 125 29.21 -5.15 9.04
C ILE A 125 30.20 -5.57 10.15
N LYS A 126 29.75 -5.70 11.41
CA LYS A 126 30.59 -6.10 12.54
C LYS A 126 30.56 -7.59 12.89
N LEU A 127 29.81 -8.41 12.15
CA LEU A 127 29.72 -9.87 12.40
C LEU A 127 30.15 -10.74 11.20
N ARG A 128 30.95 -10.19 10.28
CA ARG A 128 31.57 -11.01 9.24
C ARG A 128 33.03 -10.62 8.99
N LEU A 129 33.90 -11.02 9.91
CA LEU A 129 35.30 -11.38 9.69
C LEU A 129 35.87 -11.99 10.98
N SER A 130 35.29 -13.11 11.40
CA SER A 130 35.90 -13.98 12.41
C SER A 130 35.29 -15.35 12.28
N ILE A 131 36.16 -16.31 11.97
CA ILE A 131 36.00 -17.76 11.91
C ILE A 131 35.89 -18.28 10.48
N TRP A 132 36.96 -19.00 10.14
CA TRP A 132 37.23 -19.81 8.97
C TRP A 132 36.22 -20.95 8.83
#